data_AF-A0A7R9JJ58-F1
#
_entry.id   AF-A0A7R9JJ58-F1
#
_cell.length_a   1.000
_cell.length_b   1.000
_cell.length_c   1.000
_cell.angle_alpha   90.00
_cell.angle_beta   90.00
_cell.angle_gamma   90.00
#
_symmetry.space_group_name_H-M   'P 1'
#
loop_
_entity.id
_entity.type
_entity.pdbx_description
1 polymer ?
#
loop_
_entity_poly.entity_id
_entity_poly.type
_entity_poly.pdbx_seq_one_letter_code
_entity_poly.pdbx_strand_id
1 'polypeptide(L)' 'MELETIQDRYMSCLRSFVEHNSSQNPTRFHELLVRLPEVQSAAALLLESKMFYVPFLLNSAIQR' A
#
# COMPACT_ATOMS: atom_id res chain seq x y z
N MET A 1 -1.87 9.81 20.43
CA MET A 1 -0.59 9.46 19.79
C MET A 1 -0.80 9.82 18.31
N GLU A 2 0.14 10.57 17.71
CA GLU A 2 -0.11 11.33 16.47
C GLU A 2 -0.33 10.42 15.25
N LEU A 3 0.31 9.26 15.26
CA LEU A 3 0.26 8.28 14.19
C LEU A 3 -1.15 7.70 14.02
N GLU A 4 -1.83 7.37 15.12
CA GLU A 4 -3.21 6.87 15.13
C GLU A 4 -4.15 7.93 14.56
N THR A 5 -3.96 9.19 14.95
CA THR A 5 -4.75 10.31 14.41
C THR A 5 -4.56 10.46 12.90
N ILE A 6 -3.32 10.32 12.41
CA ILE A 6 -3.04 10.34 10.98
C ILE A 6 -3.73 9.16 10.27
N GLN A 7 -3.58 7.96 10.82
CA GLN A 7 -4.17 6.74 10.28
C GLN A 7 -5.68 6.85 10.19
N ASP A 8 -6.35 7.31 11.24
CA ASP A 8 -7.80 7.47 11.29
C ASP A 8 -8.31 8.43 10.22
N ARG A 9 -7.58 9.53 9.96
CA ARG A 9 -7.92 10.47 8.88
C ARG A 9 -7.84 9.80 7.50
N TYR A 10 -6.77 9.06 7.23
CA TYR A 10 -6.62 8.34 5.95
C TYR A 10 -7.66 7.23 5.78
N MET A 11 -7.93 6.46 6.84
CA MET A 11 -8.95 5.41 6.82
C MET A 11 -10.35 5.97 6.57
N SER A 12 -10.68 7.10 7.21
CA SER A 12 -11.96 7.77 7.01
C SER A 12 -12.09 8.30 5.58
N CYS A 13 -11.05 8.94 5.04
CA CYS A 13 -11.03 9.43 3.66
C CYS A 13 -11.21 8.29 2.65
N LEU A 14 -10.45 7.20 2.81
CA LEU A 14 -10.54 6.03 1.95
C LEU A 14 -11.92 5.37 2.00
N ARG A 15 -12.51 5.24 3.19
CA ARG A 15 -13.87 4.71 3.35
C ARG A 15 -14.88 5.54 2.58
N SER A 16 -14.91 6.86 2.79
CA SER A 16 -15.80 7.76 2.08
C SER A 16 -15.59 7.67 0.57
N PHE A 17 -14.35 7.64 0.09
CA PHE A 17 -14.07 7.49 -1.33
C PHE A 17 -14.66 6.19 -1.90
N VAL A 18 -14.46 5.06 -1.23
CA VAL A 18 -14.93 3.75 -1.69
C VAL A 18 -16.45 3.66 -1.66
N GLU A 19 -17.11 4.18 -0.62
CA GLU A 19 -18.58 4.22 -0.53
C GLU A 19 -19.21 4.96 -1.73
N HIS A 20 -18.57 6.04 -2.19
CA HIS A 20 -19.07 6.81 -3.33
C HIS A 20 -18.70 6.19 -4.68
N ASN A 21 -17.47 5.69 -4.84
CA ASN A 21 -16.93 5.22 -6.13
C ASN A 21 -17.20 3.73 -6.40
N SER A 22 -17.57 2.97 -5.39
CA SER A 22 -17.83 1.53 -5.47
C SER A 22 -19.12 1.17 -4.72
N SER A 23 -20.18 1.97 -4.91
CA SER A 23 -21.46 1.81 -4.21
C SER A 23 -22.11 0.43 -4.39
N GLN A 24 -21.81 -0.27 -5.49
CA GLN A 24 -22.27 -1.64 -5.74
C GLN A 24 -21.48 -2.72 -4.96
N ASN A 25 -20.33 -2.35 -4.39
CA ASN A 25 -19.49 -3.24 -3.60
C ASN A 25 -19.22 -2.63 -2.21
N PRO A 26 -20.14 -2.81 -1.25
CA PRO A 26 -19.98 -2.28 0.11
C PRO A 26 -18.83 -2.93 0.90
N THR A 27 -18.37 -4.12 0.50
CA THR A 27 -17.24 -4.80 1.14
C THR A 27 -15.89 -4.33 0.64
N ARG A 28 -15.84 -3.51 -0.42
CA ARG A 28 -14.62 -3.06 -1.08
C ARG A 28 -13.62 -2.41 -0.13
N PHE A 29 -14.08 -1.61 0.84
CA PHE A 29 -13.20 -0.99 1.81
C PHE A 29 -12.47 -2.04 2.66
N HIS A 30 -13.22 -3.02 3.17
CA HIS A 30 -12.65 -4.12 3.95
C HIS A 30 -11.73 -5.01 3.10
N GLU A 31 -12.12 -5.33 1.87
CA GLU A 31 -11.30 -6.10 0.93
C GLU A 31 -9.91 -5.46 0.72
N LEU A 32 -9.84 -4.13 0.61
CA LEU A 32 -8.56 -3.41 0.49
C LEU A 32 -7.71 -3.54 1.76
N LEU A 33 -8.31 -3.44 2.94
CA LEU A 33 -7.58 -3.54 4.21
C LEU A 33 -7.00 -4.94 4.43
N VAL A 34 -7.72 -5.99 4.02
CA VAL A 34 -7.24 -7.37 4.12
C VAL A 34 -6.01 -7.63 3.24
N ARG A 35 -5.72 -6.77 2.25
CA ARG A 35 -4.49 -6.84 1.43
C ARG A 35 -3.26 -6.22 2.08
N LEU A 36 -3.42 -5.40 3.13
CA LEU A 36 -2.29 -4.73 3.78
C LEU A 36 -1.23 -5.71 4.33
N PRO A 37 -1.60 -6.84 4.98
CA PRO A 37 -0.62 -7.84 5.43
C PRO A 37 0.16 -8.48 4.28
N GLU A 38 -0.47 -8.69 3.12
CA GLU A 38 0.20 -9.22 1.92
C GLU A 38 1.26 -8.23 1.42
N VAL A 39 0.91 -6.93 1.35
CA VAL A 39 1.84 -5.85 0.97
C VAL A 39 3.00 -5.75 1.97
N GLN A 40 2.71 -5.83 3.27
CA GLN A 40 3.73 -5.81 4.32
C GLN A 40 4.68 -7.00 4.21
N SER A 41 4.14 -8.20 3.94
CA SER A 41 4.94 -9.42 3.77
C SER A 41 5.86 -9.32 2.55
N ALA A 42 5.35 -8.81 1.43
CA ALA A 42 6.15 -8.58 0.23
C ALA A 42 7.25 -7.54 0.47
N ALA A 43 6.95 -6.44 1.19
CA ALA A 43 7.93 -5.43 1.55
C ALA A 43 9.02 -5.98 2.48
N ALA A 44 8.67 -6.84 3.44
CA ALA A 44 9.63 -7.51 4.32
C ALA A 44 10.59 -8.41 3.52
N LEU A 45 10.07 -9.26 2.62
CA LEU A 45 10.89 -10.11 1.75
C LEU A 45 11.82 -9.28 0.84
N LEU A 46 11.35 -8.14 0.33
CA LEU A 46 12.17 -7.19 -0.45
C LEU A 46 13.31 -6.58 0.37
N LEU A 47 13.06 -6.22 1.63
CA LEU A 47 14.06 -5.69 2.54
C LEU A 47 15.12 -6.76 2.88
N GLU A 48 14.68 -7.99 3.16
CA GLU A 48 15.57 -9.11 3.49
C GLU A 48 16.45 -9.53 2.31
N SER A 49 15.89 -9.54 1.10
CA SER A 49 16.61 -9.97 -0.12
C SER A 49 17.67 -8.96 -0.61
N LYS A 50 17.83 -7.80 0.04
CA LYS A 50 18.73 -6.68 -0.39
C LYS A 50 18.50 -6.23 -1.84
N MET A 51 17.39 -6.60 -2.46
CA MET A 51 17.01 -6.22 -3.83
C MET A 51 16.46 -4.79 -3.92
N PHE A 52 16.49 -4.01 -2.83
CA PHE A 52 16.09 -2.61 -2.83
C PHE A 52 16.86 -1.76 -3.86
N TYR A 53 18.13 -2.10 -4.12
CA TYR A 53 18.96 -1.40 -5.10
C TYR A 53 18.91 -2.03 -6.50
N VAL A 54 18.34 -3.21 -6.71
CA VAL A 54 18.40 -3.90 -8.01
C VAL A 54 17.59 -3.18 -9.09
N PRO A 55 16.33 -2.77 -8.87
CA PRO A 55 15.61 -1.92 -9.82
C PRO A 55 16.32 -0.57 -10.07
N PHE A 56 16.99 -0.01 -9.05
CA PHE A 56 17.76 1.22 -9.19
C PHE A 56 19.02 1.02 -10.05
N LEU A 57 19.80 -0.03 -9.78
CA LEU A 57 21.00 -0.40 -10.55
C LEU A 57 20.66 -0.73 -12.00
N LEU A 58 19.59 -1.51 -12.23
CA LEU A 58 19.14 -1.87 -13.58
C LEU A 58 18.65 -0.65 -14.37
N ASN A 59 17.94 0.30 -13.74
CA ASN A 59 17.53 1.54 -14.41
C ASN A 59 18.69 2.53 -14.63
N SER A 60 19.71 2.54 -13.77
CA SER A 60 20.89 3.39 -13.95
C SER A 60 21.87 2.90 -15.03
N ALA A 61 21.86 1.59 -15.34
CA ALA A 61 22.72 1.00 -16.37
C ALA A 61 22.21 1.18 -17.81
N ILE A 62 20.96 1.64 -17.99
CA ILE A 62 20.30 1.77 -19.30
C ILE A 62 20.71 3.06 -20.06
N GLN A 63 21.61 3.88 -19.52
CA GLN A 63 22.29 4.92 -20.32
C GLN A 63 23.51 4.32 -21.04
N ARG A 64 23.30 3.69 -22.20
CA ARG A 64 24.36 3.47 -23.19
C ARG A 64 23.82 3.62 -24.61
#